data_AF-A0A8S3UJ52-F1
#
_entry.id   AF-A0A8S3UJ52-F1
#
_cell.length_a   1.000
_cell.length_b   1.000
_cell.length_c   1.000
_cell.angle_alpha   90.00
_cell.angle_beta   90.00
_cell.angle_gamma   90.00
#
_symmetry.space_group_name_H-M   'P 1'
#
loop_
_entity.id
_entity.type
_entity.pdbx_description
1 polymer ?
#
loop_
_entity_poly.entity_id
_entity_poly.type
_entity_poly.pdbx_seq_one_letter_code
_entity_poly.pdbx_strand_id
1 'polypeptide(L)'
;MTRLFLIIVVVCVVVQTVSSNKVWFPVFVAFEGNGKSVYDAWRSQSECNPLPTSFRTVGSQRHLRNSVVDGWNNANIRMVKVEFFKNNQVVAWMTFNGRNTDKMNWFSKSNLAQSSFNDLGSCSTFNYFSIAGDHQRKFYVNQNYGGCAKDQGWMYVLDQIRGCPYERIGSIPMFLYTKNFTDRNWTRNMAQPADMMVISVLAELSRVG
;
A
#
# COMPACT_ATOMS: atom_id res chain seq x y z
N MET A 1 72.44 24.42 0.10
CA MET A 1 71.61 23.68 1.08
C MET A 1 70.16 24.11 0.89
N THR A 2 69.44 23.43 0.00
CA THR A 2 68.06 23.79 -0.38
C THR A 2 67.12 22.94 0.47
N ARG A 3 66.37 23.56 1.38
CA ARG A 3 65.42 22.87 2.26
C ARG A 3 64.18 22.47 1.46
N LEU A 4 63.97 21.17 1.30
CA LEU A 4 62.74 20.59 0.75
C LEU A 4 61.65 20.64 1.84
N PHE A 5 60.59 21.42 1.62
CA PHE A 5 59.41 21.39 2.49
C PHE A 5 58.48 20.27 2.03
N LEU A 6 58.31 19.24 2.86
CA LEU A 6 57.37 18.15 2.66
C LEU A 6 55.95 18.64 2.99
N ILE A 7 55.13 18.87 1.96
CA ILE A 7 53.71 19.22 2.14
C ILE A 7 52.93 17.92 2.37
N ILE A 8 52.57 17.64 3.62
CA ILE A 8 51.68 16.53 3.96
C ILE A 8 50.25 16.96 3.62
N VAL A 9 49.73 16.45 2.50
CA VAL A 9 48.32 16.61 2.13
C VAL A 9 47.49 15.66 2.98
N VAL A 10 46.91 16.17 4.06
CA VAL A 10 45.90 15.45 4.84
C VAL A 10 44.63 15.42 3.99
N VAL A 11 44.43 14.33 3.25
CA VAL A 11 43.17 14.07 2.56
C VAL A 11 42.14 13.74 3.64
N CYS A 12 41.35 14.75 4.03
CA CYS A 12 40.16 14.55 4.84
C CYS A 12 39.17 13.70 4.03
N VAL A 13 39.20 12.38 4.23
CA VAL A 13 38.12 11.52 3.76
C VAL A 13 36.92 11.84 4.62
N VAL A 14 36.04 12.70 4.11
CA VAL A 14 34.71 12.88 4.68
C VAL A 14 33.98 11.55 4.46
N VAL A 15 33.97 10.70 5.48
CA VAL A 15 33.02 9.59 5.55
C VAL A 15 31.66 10.26 5.66
N GLN A 16 31.01 10.48 4.51
CA GLN A 16 29.63 10.89 4.47
C GLN A 16 28.85 9.76 5.14
N THR A 17 28.39 10.00 6.36
CA THR A 17 27.33 9.19 6.93
C THR A 17 26.18 9.33 5.94
N VAL A 18 25.87 8.26 5.22
CA VAL A 18 24.64 8.19 4.45
C VAL A 18 23.55 8.31 5.50
N SER A 19 23.04 9.52 5.69
CA SER A 19 21.79 9.77 6.38
C SER A 19 20.83 8.75 5.79
N SER A 20 20.35 7.81 6.62
CA SER A 20 19.35 6.85 6.21
C SER A 20 18.06 7.63 5.95
N ASN A 21 18.00 8.33 4.83
CA ASN A 21 16.77 8.93 4.35
C ASN A 21 15.82 7.75 4.22
N LYS A 22 14.79 7.73 5.07
CA LYS A 22 13.77 6.68 5.11
C LYS A 22 12.93 6.82 3.83
N VAL A 23 13.46 6.35 2.71
CA VAL A 23 12.78 6.39 1.41
C VAL A 23 11.83 5.21 1.35
N TRP A 24 10.55 5.49 1.08
CA TRP A 24 9.57 4.46 0.80
C TRP A 24 9.86 3.83 -0.57
N PHE A 25 10.03 2.51 -0.60
CA PHE A 25 10.24 1.76 -1.81
C PHE A 25 8.93 1.10 -2.26
N PRO A 26 8.33 1.48 -3.40
CA PRO A 26 7.14 0.82 -3.91
C PRO A 26 7.46 -0.64 -4.24
N VAL A 27 6.59 -1.57 -3.83
CA VAL A 27 6.75 -3.02 -4.11
C VAL A 27 5.56 -3.60 -4.86
N PHE A 28 4.45 -2.85 -4.93
CA PHE A 28 3.27 -3.26 -5.68
C PHE A 28 2.46 -2.05 -6.13
N VAL A 29 1.95 -2.12 -7.36
CA VAL A 29 1.04 -1.11 -7.95
C VAL A 29 -0.09 -1.84 -8.64
N ALA A 30 -1.31 -1.60 -8.17
CA ALA A 30 -2.53 -2.08 -8.80
C ALA A 30 -3.28 -0.93 -9.48
N PHE A 31 -3.89 -1.21 -10.63
CA PHE A 31 -4.59 -0.24 -11.47
C PHE A 31 -6.06 -0.64 -11.59
N GLU A 32 -6.94 0.35 -11.64
CA GLU A 32 -8.37 0.10 -11.74
C GLU A 32 -8.76 -0.44 -13.13
N GLY A 33 -9.91 -1.10 -13.21
CA GLY A 33 -10.60 -1.37 -14.48
C GLY A 33 -9.93 -2.32 -15.46
N ASN A 34 -8.85 -3.00 -15.07
CA ASN A 34 -8.08 -3.88 -15.96
C ASN A 34 -8.57 -5.33 -16.01
N GLY A 35 -9.60 -5.68 -15.23
CA GLY A 35 -10.18 -7.02 -15.15
C GLY A 35 -9.28 -8.07 -14.48
N LYS A 36 -8.17 -7.68 -13.84
CA LYS A 36 -7.26 -8.58 -13.14
C LYS A 36 -7.51 -8.50 -11.62
N SER A 37 -7.44 -9.63 -10.94
CA SER A 37 -7.57 -9.66 -9.47
C SER A 37 -6.33 -9.09 -8.82
N VAL A 38 -6.54 -8.12 -7.93
CA VAL A 38 -5.49 -7.52 -7.12
C VAL A 38 -4.98 -8.52 -6.09
N TYR A 39 -5.90 -9.29 -5.49
CA TYR A 39 -5.56 -10.30 -4.50
C TYR A 39 -4.71 -11.43 -5.08
N ASP A 40 -5.05 -11.94 -6.26
CA ASP A 40 -4.25 -12.98 -6.90
C ASP A 40 -2.88 -12.46 -7.34
N ALA A 41 -2.82 -11.26 -7.92
CA ALA A 41 -1.55 -10.64 -8.27
C ALA A 41 -0.65 -10.44 -7.04
N TRP A 42 -1.19 -9.95 -5.92
CA TRP A 42 -0.45 -9.75 -4.67
C TRP A 42 0.10 -11.06 -4.10
N ARG A 43 -0.76 -12.10 -4.00
CA ARG A 43 -0.44 -13.36 -3.32
C ARG A 43 0.41 -14.32 -4.15
N SER A 44 0.41 -14.16 -5.48
CA SER A 44 1.17 -15.00 -6.42
C SER A 44 2.66 -15.08 -6.04
N GLN A 45 3.36 -16.13 -6.50
CA GLN A 45 4.78 -16.37 -6.24
C GLN A 45 5.68 -16.09 -7.45
N SER A 46 5.11 -15.79 -8.62
CA SER A 46 5.82 -15.88 -9.91
C SER A 46 5.70 -14.64 -10.79
N GLU A 47 4.87 -13.66 -10.45
CA GLU A 47 4.75 -12.42 -11.23
C GLU A 47 5.73 -11.37 -10.69
N CYS A 48 6.96 -11.41 -11.21
CA CYS A 48 7.92 -10.33 -11.07
C CYS A 48 7.78 -9.41 -12.29
N ASN A 49 6.95 -8.38 -12.15
CA ASN A 49 6.88 -7.28 -13.11
C ASN A 49 7.64 -6.12 -12.49
N PRO A 50 8.96 -5.99 -12.75
CA PRO A 50 9.78 -4.98 -12.09
C PRO A 50 9.16 -3.61 -12.26
N LEU A 51 9.12 -2.86 -11.17
CA LEU A 51 8.50 -1.55 -11.19
C LEU A 51 9.34 -0.63 -12.09
N PRO A 52 8.75 -0.05 -13.15
CA PRO A 52 9.44 0.90 -14.01
C PRO A 52 9.82 2.15 -13.20
N THR A 53 10.77 2.93 -13.71
CA THR A 53 11.18 4.22 -13.12
C THR A 53 10.01 5.19 -12.94
N SER A 54 8.95 5.04 -13.74
CA SER A 54 7.66 5.66 -13.55
C SER A 54 6.55 4.66 -13.88
N PHE A 55 5.81 4.20 -12.88
CA PHE A 55 4.64 3.33 -13.09
C PHE A 55 3.42 4.10 -13.60
N ARG A 56 3.50 5.44 -13.66
CA ARG A 56 2.44 6.32 -14.15
C ARG A 56 2.18 6.18 -15.66
N THR A 57 3.14 5.63 -16.40
CA THR A 57 3.09 5.49 -17.87
C THR A 57 2.81 4.05 -18.35
N VAL A 58 2.81 3.06 -17.46
CA VAL A 58 2.77 1.63 -17.86
C VAL A 58 1.37 1.09 -18.13
N GLY A 59 0.34 1.90 -17.89
CA GLY A 59 -1.02 1.61 -18.36
C GLY A 59 -1.72 0.51 -17.57
N SER A 60 -3.05 0.61 -17.59
CA SER A 60 -4.02 -0.19 -16.86
C SER A 60 -4.19 -1.63 -17.38
N GLN A 61 -3.14 -2.34 -17.84
CA GLN A 61 -3.31 -3.71 -18.38
C GLN A 61 -2.92 -4.83 -17.41
N ARG A 62 -2.05 -4.55 -16.44
CA ARG A 62 -1.59 -5.51 -15.42
C ARG A 62 -1.18 -4.81 -14.14
N HIS A 63 -1.18 -5.54 -13.05
CA HIS A 63 -0.57 -5.07 -11.80
C HIS A 63 0.95 -5.25 -11.85
N LEU A 64 1.68 -4.37 -11.16
CA LEU A 64 3.13 -4.40 -11.07
C LEU A 64 3.53 -4.86 -9.68
N ARG A 65 4.58 -5.68 -9.60
CA ARG A 65 4.95 -6.35 -8.36
C ARG A 65 6.44 -6.66 -8.36
N ASN A 66 7.10 -6.28 -7.26
CA ASN A 66 8.51 -6.52 -7.02
C ASN A 66 8.71 -7.86 -6.29
N SER A 67 9.82 -8.57 -6.58
CA SER A 67 10.19 -9.85 -5.95
C SER A 67 10.42 -9.78 -4.44
N VAL A 68 10.63 -8.58 -3.88
CA VAL A 68 10.68 -8.35 -2.42
C VAL A 68 9.42 -8.88 -1.73
N VAL A 69 8.27 -8.88 -2.40
CA VAL A 69 7.03 -9.43 -1.85
C VAL A 69 7.11 -10.95 -1.65
N ASP A 70 7.84 -11.68 -2.49
CA ASP A 70 8.09 -13.12 -2.32
C ASP A 70 9.15 -13.38 -1.25
N GLY A 71 10.15 -12.51 -1.17
CA GLY A 71 11.18 -12.53 -0.14
C GLY A 71 10.80 -11.86 1.17
N TRP A 72 9.51 -11.65 1.47
CA TRP A 72 9.03 -10.78 2.56
C TRP A 72 9.74 -11.04 3.91
N ASN A 73 9.81 -12.30 4.33
CA ASN A 73 10.40 -12.70 5.61
C ASN A 73 11.91 -12.42 5.69
N ASN A 74 12.58 -12.29 4.55
CA ASN A 74 14.01 -12.00 4.45
C ASN A 74 14.30 -10.50 4.19
N ALA A 75 13.28 -9.72 3.85
CA ALA A 75 13.43 -8.32 3.44
C ALA A 75 13.60 -7.33 4.61
N ASN A 76 13.51 -7.78 5.87
CA ASN A 76 13.64 -6.93 7.07
C ASN A 76 12.76 -5.66 7.00
N ILE A 77 11.48 -5.86 6.65
CA ILE A 77 10.52 -4.77 6.48
C ILE A 77 10.20 -4.16 7.85
N ARG A 78 10.44 -2.86 7.99
CA ARG A 78 10.17 -2.11 9.22
C ARG A 78 8.77 -1.53 9.22
N MET A 79 8.35 -0.97 8.08
CA MET A 79 7.03 -0.38 7.90
C MET A 79 6.48 -0.73 6.53
N VAL A 80 5.16 -0.82 6.43
CA VAL A 80 4.42 -0.95 5.17
C VAL A 80 3.48 0.25 5.05
N LYS A 81 3.30 0.76 3.83
CA LYS A 81 2.36 1.83 3.52
C LYS A 81 1.50 1.39 2.35
N VAL A 82 0.20 1.60 2.47
CA VAL A 82 -0.77 1.46 1.37
C VAL A 82 -1.37 2.83 1.08
N GLU A 83 -1.44 3.18 -0.20
CA GLU A 83 -1.96 4.47 -0.68
C GLU A 83 -2.90 4.24 -1.85
N PHE A 84 -4.06 4.89 -1.82
CA PHE A 84 -4.96 5.05 -2.95
C PHE A 84 -4.72 6.40 -3.59
N PHE A 85 -4.69 6.45 -4.92
CA PHE A 85 -4.49 7.68 -5.67
C PHE A 85 -5.64 7.99 -6.60
N LYS A 86 -6.04 9.26 -6.68
CA LYS A 86 -6.96 9.81 -7.69
C LYS A 86 -6.30 11.01 -8.37
N ASN A 87 -6.29 11.08 -9.70
CA ASN A 87 -5.64 12.18 -10.45
C ASN A 87 -4.18 12.45 -10.00
N ASN A 88 -3.49 11.34 -9.71
CA ASN A 88 -2.27 11.25 -8.93
C ASN A 88 -2.02 12.14 -7.71
N GLN A 89 -3.07 12.36 -6.94
CA GLN A 89 -2.99 12.77 -5.55
C GLN A 89 -3.35 11.59 -4.65
N VAL A 90 -2.69 11.47 -3.50
CA VAL A 90 -3.06 10.46 -2.49
C VAL A 90 -4.41 10.87 -1.90
N VAL A 91 -5.40 9.97 -1.97
CA VAL A 91 -6.77 10.21 -1.47
C VAL A 91 -7.15 9.35 -0.26
N ALA A 92 -6.42 8.28 0.02
CA ALA A 92 -6.52 7.53 1.26
C ALA A 92 -5.20 6.80 1.52
N TRP A 93 -4.82 6.62 2.77
CA TRP A 93 -3.60 5.90 3.11
C TRP A 93 -3.65 5.26 4.51
N MET A 94 -2.86 4.21 4.68
CA MET A 94 -2.57 3.61 5.98
C MET A 94 -1.09 3.19 6.06
N THR A 95 -0.49 3.30 7.24
CA THR A 95 0.84 2.75 7.54
C THR A 95 0.74 1.68 8.61
N PHE A 96 1.61 0.68 8.50
CA PHE A 96 1.63 -0.49 9.36
C PHE A 96 3.04 -0.78 9.84
N ASN A 97 3.15 -1.32 11.05
CA ASN A 97 4.35 -1.98 11.52
C ASN A 97 4.55 -3.27 10.70
N GLY A 98 5.67 -3.35 9.98
CA GLY A 98 5.99 -4.50 9.13
C GLY A 98 6.87 -5.55 9.80
N ARG A 99 7.34 -5.30 11.03
CA ARG A 99 8.26 -6.22 11.72
C ARG A 99 7.53 -7.50 12.11
N ASN A 100 8.19 -8.64 11.90
CA ASN A 100 7.67 -9.97 12.25
C ASN A 100 6.31 -10.27 11.59
N THR A 101 6.07 -9.70 10.40
CA THR A 101 4.89 -9.95 9.58
C THR A 101 5.24 -10.81 8.37
N ASP A 102 4.23 -11.40 7.74
CA ASP A 102 4.33 -12.00 6.41
C ASP A 102 3.56 -11.16 5.38
N LYS A 103 3.70 -11.48 4.09
CA LYS A 103 3.05 -10.74 2.98
C LYS A 103 1.52 -10.69 3.06
N MET A 104 0.88 -11.53 3.87
CA MET A 104 -0.57 -11.62 4.03
C MET A 104 -1.09 -11.00 5.33
N ASN A 105 -0.29 -10.94 6.40
CA ASN A 105 -0.73 -10.57 7.74
C ASN A 105 -0.35 -9.14 8.20
N TRP A 106 0.52 -8.44 7.47
CA TRP A 106 0.93 -7.07 7.81
C TRP A 106 -0.24 -6.08 7.80
N PHE A 107 -1.23 -6.30 6.92
CA PHE A 107 -2.45 -5.50 6.85
C PHE A 107 -3.45 -6.03 7.88
N SER A 108 -3.27 -5.63 9.13
CA SER A 108 -4.13 -6.03 10.24
C SER A 108 -4.26 -4.88 11.23
N LYS A 109 -5.32 -4.92 12.06
CA LYS A 109 -5.51 -3.87 13.08
C LYS A 109 -4.33 -3.79 14.05
N SER A 110 -3.80 -4.92 14.50
CA SER A 110 -2.70 -4.97 15.48
C SER A 110 -1.41 -4.33 14.94
N ASN A 111 -1.26 -4.30 13.62
CA ASN A 111 -0.10 -3.72 12.95
C ASN A 111 -0.35 -2.28 12.49
N LEU A 112 -1.58 -1.76 12.53
CA LEU A 112 -1.90 -0.41 12.08
C LEU A 112 -1.17 0.63 12.95
N ALA A 113 -0.36 1.47 12.31
CA ALA A 113 0.37 2.55 12.95
C ALA A 113 -0.36 3.89 12.81
N GLN A 114 -0.70 4.28 11.57
CA GLN A 114 -1.41 5.53 11.28
C GLN A 114 -2.33 5.35 10.06
N SER A 115 -3.33 6.22 9.92
CA SER A 115 -4.17 6.27 8.72
C SER A 115 -4.67 7.68 8.43
N SER A 116 -5.15 7.91 7.20
CA SER A 116 -5.89 9.11 6.83
C SER A 116 -7.30 9.18 7.44
N PHE A 117 -7.82 8.07 7.99
CA PHE A 117 -9.18 8.00 8.55
C PHE A 117 -9.16 8.44 10.02
N ASN A 118 -9.82 9.55 10.32
CA ASN A 118 -9.76 10.21 11.62
C ASN A 118 -10.46 9.40 12.72
N ASP A 119 -11.40 8.54 12.35
CA ASP A 119 -12.21 7.72 13.25
C ASP A 119 -11.75 6.24 13.34
N LEU A 120 -10.65 5.89 12.64
CA LEU A 120 -10.02 4.57 12.73
C LEU A 120 -9.00 4.52 13.89
N GLY A 121 -9.48 4.73 15.11
CA GLY A 121 -8.69 4.71 16.34
C GLY A 121 -8.52 3.32 16.95
N SER A 122 -7.84 3.23 18.09
CA SER A 122 -7.61 1.95 18.80
C SER A 122 -8.90 1.27 19.29
N CYS A 123 -9.96 2.04 19.56
CA CYS A 123 -11.24 1.54 20.06
C CYS A 123 -12.25 1.18 18.95
N SER A 124 -11.88 1.33 17.67
CA SER A 124 -12.78 0.98 16.57
C SER A 124 -13.04 -0.52 16.54
N THR A 125 -14.29 -0.91 16.30
CA THR A 125 -14.67 -2.32 16.10
C THR A 125 -14.60 -2.69 14.61
N PHE A 126 -14.45 -3.97 14.32
CA PHE A 126 -14.36 -4.48 12.95
C PHE A 126 -14.79 -5.95 12.87
N ASN A 127 -15.47 -6.29 11.78
CA ASN A 127 -15.70 -7.67 11.37
C ASN A 127 -14.62 -8.16 10.39
N TYR A 128 -14.00 -7.25 9.62
CA TYR A 128 -12.87 -7.56 8.74
C TYR A 128 -11.81 -6.47 8.79
N PHE A 129 -10.55 -6.89 8.95
CA PHE A 129 -9.35 -6.07 8.76
C PHE A 129 -8.24 -6.97 8.22
N SER A 130 -8.29 -7.29 6.94
CA SER A 130 -7.30 -8.20 6.32
C SER A 130 -7.20 -8.06 4.81
N ILE A 131 -6.09 -8.55 4.24
CA ILE A 131 -5.89 -8.66 2.79
C ILE A 131 -6.90 -9.62 2.15
N ALA A 132 -7.15 -10.76 2.79
CA ALA A 132 -8.11 -11.76 2.30
C ALA A 132 -9.55 -11.22 2.26
N GLY A 133 -9.87 -10.34 3.21
CA GLY A 133 -11.14 -9.64 3.33
C GLY A 133 -12.33 -10.59 3.41
N ASP A 134 -13.40 -10.26 2.68
CA ASP A 134 -14.63 -11.04 2.63
C ASP A 134 -15.12 -11.21 1.18
N HIS A 135 -15.22 -12.46 0.70
CA HIS A 135 -15.61 -12.79 -0.66
C HIS A 135 -14.87 -11.94 -1.74
N GLN A 136 -15.58 -11.06 -2.45
CA GLN A 136 -15.03 -10.19 -3.51
C GLN A 136 -14.27 -8.96 -2.99
N ARG A 137 -14.40 -8.64 -1.70
CA ARG A 137 -13.80 -7.46 -1.04
C ARG A 137 -12.47 -7.86 -0.43
N LYS A 138 -11.38 -7.31 -0.95
CA LYS A 138 -9.99 -7.58 -0.59
C LYS A 138 -9.36 -6.35 0.03
N PHE A 139 -8.26 -6.49 0.77
CA PHE A 139 -7.66 -5.40 1.55
C PHE A 139 -8.74 -4.60 2.29
N TYR A 140 -9.56 -5.34 3.03
CA TYR A 140 -10.85 -4.86 3.49
C TYR A 140 -10.76 -4.41 4.94
N VAL A 141 -11.20 -3.17 5.18
CA VAL A 141 -11.34 -2.58 6.50
C VAL A 141 -12.81 -2.23 6.69
N ASN A 142 -13.52 -3.08 7.42
CA ASN A 142 -14.96 -2.99 7.63
C ASN A 142 -15.32 -3.05 9.11
N GLN A 143 -16.24 -2.21 9.51
CA GLN A 143 -16.73 -2.15 10.87
C GLN A 143 -17.78 -3.24 11.12
N ASN A 144 -18.85 -3.22 10.34
CA ASN A 144 -19.99 -4.12 10.53
C ASN A 144 -20.79 -4.31 9.24
N TYR A 145 -21.65 -5.32 9.27
CA TYR A 145 -22.72 -5.50 8.29
C TYR A 145 -24.06 -5.10 8.88
N GLY A 146 -24.92 -4.55 8.04
CA GLY A 146 -26.32 -4.26 8.37
C GLY A 146 -27.23 -4.29 7.13
N GLY A 147 -26.70 -4.82 6.02
CA GLY A 147 -27.27 -4.68 4.69
C GLY A 147 -26.74 -3.42 3.99
N CYS A 148 -26.88 -3.34 2.67
CA CYS A 148 -26.21 -2.31 1.86
C CYS A 148 -26.42 -0.86 2.34
N ALA A 149 -27.56 -0.52 2.96
CA ALA A 149 -27.81 0.84 3.45
C ALA A 149 -27.16 1.15 4.83
N LYS A 150 -26.64 0.12 5.51
CA LYS A 150 -26.11 0.17 6.88
C LYS A 150 -24.73 -0.45 7.02
N ASP A 151 -24.16 -0.99 5.94
CA ASP A 151 -22.78 -1.48 5.93
C ASP A 151 -21.83 -0.31 6.17
N GLN A 152 -20.89 -0.51 7.10
CA GLN A 152 -19.96 0.53 7.51
C GLN A 152 -18.52 0.04 7.44
N GLY A 153 -17.63 0.86 6.90
CA GLY A 153 -16.21 0.59 6.78
C GLY A 153 -15.43 1.79 6.26
N TRP A 154 -14.19 1.55 5.87
CA TRP A 154 -13.25 2.62 5.51
C TRP A 154 -12.69 2.47 4.11
N MET A 155 -12.20 1.27 3.77
CA MET A 155 -11.67 0.99 2.45
C MET A 155 -11.74 -0.49 2.08
N TYR A 156 -11.77 -0.75 0.78
CA TYR A 156 -11.53 -2.07 0.20
C TYR A 156 -11.13 -1.99 -1.26
N VAL A 157 -10.60 -3.11 -1.74
CA VAL A 157 -10.39 -3.42 -3.13
C VAL A 157 -11.47 -4.39 -3.56
N LEU A 158 -12.18 -4.07 -4.63
CA LEU A 158 -13.26 -4.90 -5.16
C LEU A 158 -12.76 -5.62 -6.41
N ASP A 159 -12.52 -6.92 -6.31
CA ASP A 159 -12.01 -7.73 -7.41
C ASP A 159 -13.13 -8.32 -8.30
N GLN A 160 -14.38 -8.32 -7.85
CA GLN A 160 -15.53 -8.80 -8.61
C GLN A 160 -16.77 -7.93 -8.34
N ILE A 161 -17.56 -7.62 -9.38
CA ILE A 161 -18.80 -6.85 -9.22
C ILE A 161 -19.92 -7.79 -8.73
N ARG A 162 -20.01 -7.94 -7.42
CA ARG A 162 -21.07 -8.70 -6.73
C ARG A 162 -21.47 -7.97 -5.46
N GLY A 163 -22.76 -7.99 -5.13
CA GLY A 163 -23.29 -7.38 -3.92
C GLY A 163 -24.06 -6.08 -4.17
N CYS A 164 -23.70 -5.06 -3.40
CA CYS A 164 -24.49 -3.85 -3.18
C CYS A 164 -24.47 -2.87 -4.35
N PRO A 165 -25.47 -1.98 -4.50
CA PRO A 165 -25.51 -1.01 -5.60
C PRO A 165 -24.31 -0.06 -5.67
N TYR A 166 -23.71 0.31 -4.52
CA TYR A 166 -22.50 1.16 -4.49
C TYR A 166 -21.24 0.45 -5.01
N GLU A 167 -21.29 -0.87 -5.20
CA GLU A 167 -20.21 -1.68 -5.80
C GLU A 167 -20.34 -1.75 -7.33
N ARG A 168 -21.32 -1.07 -7.94
CA ARG A 168 -21.60 -1.10 -9.38
C ARG A 168 -21.35 0.26 -10.04
N ILE A 169 -20.24 0.90 -9.70
CA ILE A 169 -19.92 2.27 -10.13
C ILE A 169 -18.78 2.36 -11.15
N GLY A 170 -18.18 1.23 -11.53
CA GLY A 170 -17.05 1.18 -12.45
C GLY A 170 -16.67 -0.25 -12.81
N SER A 171 -15.50 -0.39 -13.44
CA SER A 171 -14.92 -1.67 -13.88
C SER A 171 -13.93 -2.19 -12.84
N ILE A 172 -13.87 -3.51 -12.66
CA ILE A 172 -12.95 -4.15 -11.72
C ILE A 172 -11.49 -4.20 -12.23
N PRO A 173 -10.50 -4.22 -11.31
CA PRO A 173 -10.68 -4.02 -9.87
C PRO A 173 -11.01 -2.56 -9.56
N MET A 174 -11.73 -2.32 -8.48
CA MET A 174 -12.02 -0.96 -7.99
C MET A 174 -11.39 -0.74 -6.62
N PHE A 175 -10.86 0.47 -6.40
CA PHE A 175 -10.28 0.89 -5.12
C PHE A 175 -11.27 1.85 -4.45
N LEU A 176 -12.02 1.37 -3.46
CA LEU A 176 -13.10 2.13 -2.84
C LEU A 176 -12.69 2.56 -1.43
N TYR A 177 -12.91 3.85 -1.14
CA TYR A 177 -12.72 4.42 0.19
C TYR A 177 -13.90 5.32 0.56
N THR A 178 -14.14 5.54 1.85
CA THR A 178 -15.20 6.43 2.29
C THR A 178 -14.77 7.90 2.26
N LYS A 179 -15.68 8.76 1.79
CA LYS A 179 -15.49 10.22 1.74
C LYS A 179 -15.32 10.83 3.14
N ASN A 180 -14.68 12.00 3.22
CA ASN A 180 -14.52 12.85 4.42
C ASN A 180 -13.72 12.25 5.59
N PHE A 181 -13.22 11.02 5.49
CA PHE A 181 -12.36 10.37 6.49
C PHE A 181 -12.96 10.21 7.90
N THR A 182 -14.24 10.55 8.07
CA THR A 182 -15.05 10.39 9.29
C THR A 182 -16.35 9.63 9.02
N ASP A 183 -16.73 9.50 7.75
CA ASP A 183 -17.95 8.81 7.38
C ASP A 183 -17.63 7.36 7.08
N ARG A 184 -18.34 6.45 7.75
CA ARG A 184 -18.13 5.01 7.59
C ARG A 184 -19.19 4.35 6.72
N ASN A 185 -20.30 5.03 6.46
CA ASN A 185 -21.45 4.42 5.80
C ASN A 185 -21.22 4.28 4.28
N TRP A 186 -21.30 3.04 3.79
CA TRP A 186 -21.23 2.75 2.37
C TRP A 186 -22.55 3.12 1.69
N THR A 187 -22.55 4.28 1.02
CA THR A 187 -23.61 4.67 0.08
C THR A 187 -22.98 5.11 -1.24
N ARG A 188 -23.77 5.21 -2.30
CA ARG A 188 -23.27 5.58 -3.64
C ARG A 188 -22.51 6.92 -3.64
N ASN A 189 -22.90 7.88 -2.79
CA ASN A 189 -22.26 9.19 -2.71
C ASN A 189 -21.04 9.20 -1.78
N MET A 190 -20.89 8.17 -0.95
CA MET A 190 -19.82 8.08 0.05
C MET A 190 -18.68 7.16 -0.38
N ALA A 191 -18.98 6.13 -1.20
CA ALA A 191 -17.97 5.30 -1.84
C ALA A 191 -17.27 6.11 -2.96
N GLN A 192 -16.01 6.48 -2.73
CA GLN A 192 -15.19 7.19 -3.71
C GLN A 192 -14.23 6.21 -4.39
N PRO A 193 -14.17 6.19 -5.74
CA PRO A 193 -13.20 5.39 -6.47
C PRO A 193 -11.85 6.09 -6.57
N ALA A 194 -10.76 5.32 -6.48
CA ALA A 194 -9.40 5.72 -6.80
C ALA A 194 -8.88 4.99 -8.05
N ASP A 195 -7.90 5.57 -8.74
CA ASP A 195 -7.35 5.07 -10.01
C ASP A 195 -6.32 3.94 -9.80
N MET A 196 -5.59 4.00 -8.68
CA MET A 196 -4.53 3.05 -8.36
C MET A 196 -4.33 2.85 -6.87
N MET A 197 -3.90 1.65 -6.49
CA MET A 197 -3.38 1.31 -5.17
C MET A 197 -1.88 1.07 -5.25
N VAL A 198 -1.11 1.70 -4.38
CA VAL A 198 0.34 1.50 -4.26
C VAL A 198 0.66 0.95 -2.87
N ILE A 199 1.46 -0.10 -2.81
CA ILE A 199 2.03 -0.61 -1.57
C ILE A 199 3.53 -0.35 -1.60
N SER A 200 4.03 0.30 -0.56
CA SER A 200 5.45 0.62 -0.38
C SER A 200 5.96 0.09 0.95
N VAL A 201 7.24 -0.23 1.01
CA VAL A 201 7.92 -0.69 2.23
C VAL A 201 9.04 0.25 2.62
N LEU A 202 9.32 0.28 3.92
CA LEU A 202 10.56 0.81 4.45
C LEU A 202 11.40 -0.36 4.96
N ALA A 203 12.47 -0.68 4.24
CA ALA A 203 13.41 -1.77 4.53
C ALA A 203 14.86 -1.25 4.52
N GLU A 204 15.81 -2.06 4.99
CA GLU A 204 17.24 -1.72 4.87
C GLU A 204 17.69 -1.77 3.41
N LEU A 205 18.35 -0.70 2.95
CA LEU A 205 18.62 -0.40 1.54
C LEU A 205 19.38 -1.49 0.78
N SER A 206 20.11 -2.38 1.44
CA SER A 206 20.86 -3.49 0.81
C SER A 206 19.98 -4.65 0.32
N ARG A 207 18.66 -4.62 0.54
CA ARG A 207 17.75 -5.76 0.26
C ARG A 207 16.54 -5.43 -0.62
N VAL A 208 16.45 -4.20 -1.11
CA VAL A 208 15.32 -3.69 -1.93
C VAL A 208 15.77 -3.08 -3.27
N GLY A 209 17.08 -2.90 -3.47
CA GLY A 209 17.68 -2.39 -4.71
C GLY A 209 18.11 -3.48 -5.68
#